data_AF-A0A1M7Z6T3-F1
#
_entry.id   AF-A0A1M7Z6T3-F1
#
_cell.length_a   1.000
_cell.length_b   1.000
_cell.length_c   1.000
_cell.angle_alpha   90.00
_cell.angle_beta   90.00
_cell.angle_gamma   90.00
#
_symmetry.space_group_name_H-M   'P 1'
#
loop_
_entity.id
_entity.type
_entity.pdbx_description
1 polymer ?
#
loop_
_entity_poly.entity_id
_entity_poly.type
_entity_poly.pdbx_seq_one_letter_code
_entity_poly.pdbx_strand_id
1 'polypeptide(L)'
;MTPIFLLILSFFSSFFQEERTFDASKFTLDGISCFQTTEEQIKRTYGDVALTETDYECGYFSNREQKKNYYELIYPKKTWIGNSQQGYQIDVIEFDPEGKTQLKYGDLIFSGKSTRKELEEYFGSKASPIQINEPKRIHLDHLAGSFEGRDDGFILYFGKEYLVAFQYSSPC
;
A
#
# COMPACT_ATOMS: atom_id res chain seq x y z
N MET A 1 -22.13 7.82 -59.48
CA MET A 1 -20.68 7.90 -59.19
C MET A 1 -20.53 8.73 -57.93
N THR A 2 -19.82 8.14 -56.95
CA THR A 2 -19.58 8.55 -55.54
C THR A 2 -20.82 8.81 -54.65
N PRO A 3 -20.76 8.55 -53.33
CA PRO A 3 -19.54 8.30 -52.55
C PRO A 3 -19.51 6.96 -51.79
N ILE A 4 -18.35 6.32 -51.93
CA ILE A 4 -17.60 5.67 -50.85
C ILE A 4 -17.49 6.69 -49.72
N PHE A 5 -18.18 6.52 -48.59
CA PHE A 5 -17.80 7.16 -47.33
C PHE A 5 -18.61 6.55 -46.19
N LEU A 6 -17.95 6.32 -45.04
CA LEU A 6 -18.55 6.04 -43.72
C LEU A 6 -19.11 4.63 -43.47
N LEU A 7 -18.27 3.60 -43.42
CA LEU A 7 -18.63 2.40 -42.63
C LEU A 7 -17.45 1.59 -42.08
N ILE A 8 -16.37 2.29 -41.68
CA ILE A 8 -15.26 1.68 -40.93
C ILE A 8 -14.79 2.70 -39.89
N LEU A 9 -15.60 3.00 -38.86
CA LEU A 9 -15.16 3.86 -37.76
C LEU A 9 -15.86 3.58 -36.42
N SER A 10 -16.18 2.32 -36.14
CA SER A 10 -16.94 1.97 -34.92
C SER A 10 -16.50 0.68 -34.23
N PHE A 11 -15.21 0.32 -34.32
CA PHE A 11 -14.64 -0.81 -33.56
C PHE A 11 -13.54 -0.43 -32.56
N PHE A 12 -13.40 0.86 -32.24
CA PHE A 12 -12.58 1.33 -31.12
C PHE A 12 -13.46 1.80 -29.96
N SER A 13 -14.39 0.96 -29.50
CA SER A 13 -14.79 1.03 -28.10
C SER A 13 -13.70 0.34 -27.30
N SER A 14 -12.62 1.08 -27.03
CA SER A 14 -11.67 0.72 -25.99
C SER A 14 -12.49 0.41 -24.75
N PHE A 15 -12.50 -0.86 -24.33
CA PHE A 15 -12.76 -1.20 -22.95
C PHE A 15 -11.66 -0.52 -22.14
N PHE A 16 -11.86 0.76 -21.80
CA PHE A 16 -11.15 1.36 -20.69
C PHE A 16 -11.63 0.58 -19.47
N GLN A 17 -10.90 -0.47 -19.12
CA GLN A 17 -10.96 -1.03 -17.78
C GLN A 17 -10.47 0.10 -16.89
N GLU A 18 -11.43 0.82 -16.31
CA GLU A 18 -11.19 1.93 -15.41
C GLU A 18 -10.26 1.43 -14.31
N GLU A 19 -9.01 1.91 -14.32
CA GLU A 19 -8.03 1.55 -13.31
C GLU A 19 -8.55 2.07 -11.98
N ARG A 20 -8.98 1.14 -11.13
CA ARG A 20 -9.63 1.49 -9.87
C ARG A 20 -8.57 1.65 -8.80
N THR A 21 -8.48 2.87 -8.28
CA THR A 21 -7.49 3.28 -7.30
C THR A 21 -8.09 3.36 -5.89
N PHE A 22 -7.23 3.43 -4.88
CA PHE A 22 -7.59 3.49 -3.47
C PHE A 22 -7.28 4.86 -2.86
N ASP A 23 -8.18 5.37 -2.03
CA ASP A 23 -7.96 6.61 -1.31
C ASP A 23 -7.08 6.32 -0.08
N ALA A 24 -5.80 6.67 -0.17
CA ALA A 24 -4.82 6.44 0.89
C ALA A 24 -5.25 7.05 2.24
N SER A 25 -6.01 8.15 2.24
CA SER A 25 -6.46 8.83 3.46
C SER A 25 -7.44 8.00 4.31
N LYS A 26 -8.05 6.97 3.71
CA LYS A 26 -8.99 6.08 4.40
C LYS A 26 -8.31 4.99 5.22
N PHE A 27 -7.00 4.78 5.04
CA PHE A 27 -6.24 3.81 5.81
C PHE A 27 -5.91 4.33 7.20
N THR A 28 -6.34 3.62 8.23
CA THR A 28 -6.00 3.95 9.63
C THR A 28 -5.58 2.72 10.41
N LEU A 29 -4.57 2.91 11.27
CA LEU A 29 -4.04 1.89 12.18
C LEU A 29 -4.08 2.46 13.60
N ASP A 30 -4.67 1.72 14.53
CA ASP A 30 -4.81 2.14 15.94
C ASP A 30 -5.40 3.55 16.14
N GLY A 31 -6.24 4.00 15.19
CA GLY A 31 -6.92 5.29 15.22
C GLY A 31 -6.14 6.47 14.65
N ILE A 32 -4.94 6.26 14.10
CA ILE A 32 -4.16 7.30 13.40
C ILE A 32 -4.09 7.01 11.89
N SER A 33 -3.91 8.07 11.08
CA SER A 33 -3.77 7.94 9.63
C SER A 33 -2.50 7.15 9.29
N CYS A 34 -2.63 6.20 8.36
CA CYS A 34 -1.49 5.47 7.82
C CYS A 34 -0.64 6.31 6.87
N PHE A 35 -1.20 7.37 6.29
CA PHE A 35 -0.52 8.23 5.32
C PHE A 35 -0.67 9.68 5.78
N GLN A 36 0.44 10.39 5.97
CA GLN A 36 0.51 11.76 6.50
C GLN A 36 0.24 11.89 8.01
N THR A 37 1.06 11.22 8.82
CA THR A 37 1.06 11.37 10.28
C THR A 37 2.36 12.02 10.77
N THR A 38 2.36 12.67 11.93
CA THR A 38 3.60 13.22 12.51
C THR A 38 4.31 12.20 13.39
N GLU A 39 5.62 12.38 13.56
CA GLU A 39 6.42 11.57 14.47
C GLU A 39 5.85 11.60 15.90
N GLU A 40 5.41 12.77 16.36
CA GLU A 40 4.83 12.94 17.70
C GLU A 40 3.52 12.15 17.87
N GLN A 41 2.69 12.08 16.83
CA GLN A 41 1.45 11.29 16.87
C GLN A 41 1.75 9.79 16.94
N ILE A 42 2.72 9.31 16.16
CA ILE A 42 3.20 7.92 16.20
C ILE A 42 3.73 7.60 17.60
N LYS A 43 4.64 8.42 18.13
CA LYS A 43 5.27 8.22 19.44
C LYS A 43 4.28 8.30 20.59
N ARG A 44 3.28 9.19 20.51
CA ARG A 44 2.19 9.23 21.50
C ARG A 44 1.37 7.93 21.51
N THR A 45 1.21 7.29 20.34
CA THR A 45 0.40 6.09 20.17
C THR A 45 1.17 4.82 20.58
N TYR A 46 2.45 4.74 20.23
CA TYR A 46 3.25 3.50 20.36
C TYR A 46 4.44 3.59 21.32
N GLY A 47 4.71 4.76 21.88
CA GLY A 47 5.91 5.03 22.67
C GLY A 47 7.10 5.49 21.84
N ASP A 48 8.18 5.85 22.52
CA ASP A 48 9.41 6.31 21.88
C ASP A 48 10.25 5.15 21.34
N VAL A 49 10.79 5.36 20.13
CA VAL A 49 11.82 4.51 19.52
C VAL A 49 12.87 5.40 18.85
N ALA A 50 14.05 4.83 18.61
CA ALA A 50 15.10 5.52 17.86
C ALA A 50 14.72 5.64 16.38
N LEU A 51 15.14 6.75 15.76
CA LEU A 51 15.10 6.90 14.31
C LEU A 51 16.22 6.08 13.69
N THR A 52 15.90 5.25 12.72
CA THR A 52 16.87 4.47 11.92
C THR A 52 16.89 5.02 10.51
N GLU A 53 18.05 5.36 9.95
CA GLU A 53 18.11 5.81 8.54
C GLU A 53 17.68 4.70 7.59
N THR A 54 16.90 5.05 6.57
CA THR A 54 16.48 4.10 5.55
C THR A 54 17.65 3.67 4.67
N ASP A 55 17.66 2.41 4.25
CA ASP A 55 18.70 1.82 3.38
C ASP A 55 18.17 1.40 1.99
N TYR A 56 16.97 1.87 1.60
CA TYR A 56 16.39 1.58 0.28
C TYR A 56 17.29 2.06 -0.87
N GLU A 57 17.54 1.16 -1.81
CA GLU A 57 18.33 1.44 -3.02
C GLU A 57 17.60 2.38 -3.99
N CYS A 58 16.26 2.32 -4.03
CA CYS A 58 15.41 3.12 -4.90
C CYS A 58 14.02 3.39 -4.28
N GLY A 59 13.24 4.24 -4.93
CA GLY A 59 11.87 4.57 -4.55
C GLY A 59 11.75 5.85 -3.73
N TYR A 60 10.53 6.14 -3.27
CA TYR A 60 10.20 7.46 -2.68
C TYR A 60 10.92 7.72 -1.34
N PHE A 61 11.38 6.66 -0.67
CA PHE A 61 12.10 6.73 0.60
C PHE A 61 13.57 6.31 0.51
N SER A 62 14.14 6.25 -0.72
CA SER A 62 15.59 6.09 -0.91
C SER A 62 16.33 7.39 -0.61
N ASN A 63 17.19 7.37 0.41
CA ASN A 63 17.97 8.54 0.79
C ASN A 63 18.89 9.03 -0.34
N ARG A 64 19.49 8.08 -1.06
CA ARG A 64 20.46 8.35 -2.13
C ARG A 64 19.79 8.92 -3.37
N GLU A 65 18.72 8.28 -3.82
CA GLU A 65 18.00 8.69 -5.04
C GLU A 65 17.33 10.05 -4.85
N GLN A 66 16.65 10.24 -3.71
CA GLN A 66 15.89 11.45 -3.41
C GLN A 66 16.77 12.60 -2.90
N LYS A 67 18.04 12.34 -2.57
CA LYS A 67 18.99 13.29 -1.96
C LYS A 67 18.41 13.95 -0.70
N LYS A 68 17.71 13.15 0.11
CA LYS A 68 17.05 13.53 1.37
C LYS A 68 17.32 12.47 2.42
N ASN A 69 17.11 12.81 3.68
CA ASN A 69 17.18 11.84 4.77
C ASN A 69 15.77 11.45 5.20
N TYR A 70 15.45 10.17 5.03
CA TYR A 70 14.28 9.49 5.53
C TYR A 70 14.70 8.51 6.61
N TYR A 71 13.78 8.29 7.53
CA TYR A 71 13.99 7.50 8.73
C TYR A 71 12.83 6.54 8.95
N GLU A 72 13.13 5.45 9.62
CA GLU A 72 12.20 4.45 10.10
C GLU A 72 11.99 4.58 11.61
N LEU A 73 10.75 4.41 12.03
CA LEU A 73 10.34 4.18 13.41
C LEU A 73 9.83 2.74 13.51
N ILE A 74 10.68 1.87 14.06
CA ILE A 74 10.44 0.42 14.07
C ILE A 74 9.82 0.02 15.42
N TYR A 75 8.60 -0.50 15.35
CA TYR A 75 7.86 -1.05 16.49
C TYR A 75 7.59 -2.54 16.29
N PRO A 76 7.19 -3.28 17.35
CA PRO A 76 6.73 -4.64 17.18
C PRO A 76 5.58 -4.70 16.15
N LYS A 77 5.83 -5.43 15.06
CA LYS A 77 4.88 -5.69 13.96
C LYS A 77 4.48 -4.48 13.11
N LYS A 78 5.16 -3.33 13.23
CA LYS A 78 4.89 -2.18 12.36
C LYS A 78 6.08 -1.25 12.23
N THR A 79 6.28 -0.76 11.02
CA THR A 79 7.32 0.20 10.69
C THR A 79 6.66 1.41 10.06
N TRP A 80 7.01 2.59 10.55
CA TRP A 80 6.67 3.86 9.92
C TRP A 80 7.91 4.42 9.26
N ILE A 81 7.75 5.05 8.10
CA ILE A 81 8.83 5.63 7.30
C ILE A 81 8.50 7.07 6.93
N GLY A 82 9.51 7.95 6.95
CA GLY A 82 9.31 9.35 6.56
C GLY A 82 10.37 10.29 7.11
N ASN A 83 10.04 11.58 7.16
CA ASN A 83 10.89 12.59 7.77
C ASN A 83 10.05 13.74 8.35
N SER A 84 10.70 14.62 9.11
CA SER A 84 10.01 15.74 9.76
C SER A 84 9.43 16.78 8.80
N GLN A 85 9.88 16.83 7.54
CA GLN A 85 9.40 17.81 6.55
C GLN A 85 8.15 17.32 5.81
N GLN A 86 8.08 16.03 5.52
CA GLN A 86 7.03 15.41 4.70
C GLN A 86 6.05 14.57 5.54
N GLY A 87 6.35 14.40 6.82
CA GLY A 87 5.64 13.50 7.71
C GLY A 87 6.06 12.04 7.52
N TYR A 88 5.36 11.18 8.23
CA TYR A 88 5.55 9.74 8.22
C TYR A 88 4.32 9.04 7.65
N GLN A 89 4.55 7.86 7.13
CA GLN A 89 3.51 6.93 6.70
C GLN A 89 3.87 5.51 7.11
N ILE A 90 2.90 4.61 7.06
CA ILE A 90 3.13 3.21 7.30
C ILE A 90 3.95 2.62 6.15
N ASP A 91 5.01 1.89 6.50
CA ASP A 91 5.77 1.09 5.56
C ASP A 91 5.30 -0.35 5.60
N VAL A 92 5.37 -0.99 6.77
CA VAL A 92 4.99 -2.38 6.96
C VAL A 92 4.09 -2.55 8.17
N ILE A 93 3.12 -3.46 8.07
CA ILE A 93 2.35 -3.99 9.19
C ILE A 93 2.43 -5.51 9.11
N GLU A 94 2.73 -6.16 10.23
CA GLU A 94 2.60 -7.61 10.39
C GLU A 94 1.37 -7.95 11.20
N PHE A 95 0.57 -8.88 10.68
CA PHE A 95 -0.67 -9.28 11.32
C PHE A 95 -0.47 -10.53 12.18
N ASP A 96 -1.08 -10.52 13.36
CA ASP A 96 -1.13 -11.69 14.22
C ASP A 96 -2.34 -12.59 13.88
N PRO A 97 -2.19 -13.92 13.96
CA PRO A 97 -3.30 -14.84 13.74
C PRO A 97 -4.49 -14.62 14.68
N GLU A 98 -4.25 -14.05 15.86
CA GLU A 98 -5.31 -13.76 16.84
C GLU A 98 -6.15 -12.52 16.45
N GLY A 99 -5.75 -11.75 15.43
CA GLY A 99 -6.46 -10.59 14.91
C GLY A 99 -6.45 -9.36 15.83
N LYS A 100 -5.39 -9.21 16.64
CA LYS A 100 -5.19 -8.07 17.53
C LYS A 100 -4.77 -6.82 16.75
N THR A 101 -3.88 -6.97 15.79
CA THR A 101 -3.52 -5.92 14.83
C THR A 101 -4.63 -5.79 13.80
N GLN A 102 -5.25 -4.61 13.72
CA GLN A 102 -6.37 -4.33 12.84
C GLN A 102 -6.06 -3.10 11.98
N LEU A 103 -5.99 -3.29 10.67
CA LEU A 103 -5.93 -2.20 9.71
C LEU A 103 -7.35 -1.87 9.26
N LYS A 104 -7.67 -0.58 9.18
CA LYS A 104 -8.97 -0.13 8.69
C LYS A 104 -8.83 0.57 7.35
N TYR A 105 -9.83 0.40 6.50
CA TYR A 105 -10.02 1.17 5.27
C TYR A 105 -11.48 1.64 5.20
N GLY A 106 -11.73 2.90 5.59
CA GLY A 106 -13.09 3.38 5.82
C GLY A 106 -13.78 2.55 6.92
N ASP A 107 -14.92 1.93 6.58
CA ASP A 107 -15.67 1.07 7.50
C ASP A 107 -15.17 -0.39 7.54
N LEU A 108 -14.30 -0.78 6.59
CA LEU A 108 -13.74 -2.12 6.58
C LEU A 108 -12.64 -2.25 7.64
N ILE A 109 -12.67 -3.36 8.38
CA ILE A 109 -11.60 -3.77 9.28
C ILE A 109 -11.06 -5.11 8.79
N PHE A 110 -9.74 -5.20 8.65
CA PHE A 110 -9.06 -6.46 8.34
C PHE A 110 -7.84 -6.68 9.21
N SER A 111 -7.53 -7.96 9.42
CA SER A 111 -6.54 -8.43 10.40
C SER A 111 -5.97 -9.77 9.98
N GLY A 112 -5.14 -10.42 10.81
CA GLY A 112 -4.62 -11.76 10.52
C GLY A 112 -5.68 -12.87 10.50
N LYS A 113 -6.94 -12.55 10.82
CA LYS A 113 -8.09 -13.43 10.64
C LYS A 113 -8.75 -13.30 9.26
N SER A 114 -8.46 -12.22 8.55
CA SER A 114 -9.04 -11.96 7.23
C SER A 114 -8.44 -12.94 6.22
N THR A 115 -9.31 -13.56 5.46
CA THR A 115 -8.91 -14.48 4.39
C THR A 115 -8.62 -13.71 3.11
N ARG A 116 -7.82 -14.32 2.23
CA ARG A 116 -7.59 -13.83 0.88
C ARG A 116 -8.92 -13.59 0.15
N LYS A 117 -9.82 -14.58 0.19
CA LYS A 117 -11.12 -14.50 -0.48
C LYS A 117 -11.96 -13.30 0.00
N GLU A 118 -12.05 -13.06 1.30
CA GLU A 118 -12.79 -11.90 1.85
C GLU A 118 -12.22 -10.58 1.36
N LEU A 119 -10.89 -10.45 1.33
CA LEU A 119 -10.23 -9.24 0.87
C LEU A 119 -10.32 -9.09 -0.65
N GLU A 120 -10.26 -10.17 -1.42
CA GLU A 120 -10.52 -10.18 -2.86
C GLU A 120 -11.98 -9.86 -3.20
N GLU A 121 -12.96 -10.25 -2.38
CA GLU A 121 -14.36 -9.86 -2.60
C GLU A 121 -14.57 -8.36 -2.35
N TYR A 122 -13.92 -7.82 -1.32
CA TYR A 122 -14.02 -6.40 -0.98
C TYR A 122 -13.25 -5.50 -1.96
N PHE A 123 -11.94 -5.75 -2.05
CA PHE A 123 -11.07 -5.05 -2.97
C PHE A 123 -11.34 -5.46 -4.42
N GLY A 124 -12.06 -6.55 -4.69
CA GLY A 124 -12.37 -7.05 -6.03
C GLY A 124 -11.12 -7.51 -6.81
N SER A 125 -11.32 -7.83 -8.10
CA SER A 125 -10.28 -7.77 -9.13
C SER A 125 -9.71 -6.34 -9.36
N LYS A 126 -9.93 -5.41 -8.42
CA LYS A 126 -9.56 -3.99 -8.46
C LYS A 126 -8.13 -3.76 -7.93
N ALA A 127 -7.42 -4.85 -7.73
CA ALA A 127 -6.03 -4.89 -7.38
C ALA A 127 -5.20 -5.03 -8.67
N SER A 128 -4.61 -3.94 -9.14
CA SER A 128 -3.64 -4.03 -10.24
C SER A 128 -2.41 -4.79 -9.73
N PRO A 129 -1.93 -5.83 -10.45
CA PRO A 129 -0.68 -6.48 -10.07
C PRO A 129 0.47 -5.47 -10.20
N ILE A 130 1.00 -5.01 -9.06
CA ILE A 130 2.25 -4.27 -9.01
C ILE A 130 3.37 -5.27 -9.22
N GLN A 131 4.35 -4.95 -10.08
CA GLN A 131 5.50 -5.80 -10.29
C GLN A 131 6.44 -5.68 -9.08
N ILE A 132 6.45 -6.70 -8.22
CA ILE A 132 7.22 -6.71 -6.98
C ILE A 132 8.67 -7.14 -7.29
N ASN A 133 9.63 -6.25 -7.05
CA ASN A 133 11.08 -6.54 -7.12
C ASN A 133 11.71 -6.67 -5.72
N GLU A 134 10.97 -7.21 -4.74
CA GLU A 134 11.39 -7.29 -3.32
C GLU A 134 11.72 -8.74 -2.91
N PRO A 135 12.95 -9.04 -2.44
CA PRO A 135 13.41 -10.41 -2.19
C PRO A 135 12.81 -11.11 -0.96
N LYS A 136 12.27 -10.36 0.02
CA LYS A 136 11.95 -10.94 1.34
C LYS A 136 10.62 -11.69 1.41
N ARG A 137 9.70 -11.51 0.45
CA ARG A 137 8.34 -12.12 0.48
C ARG A 137 7.88 -12.75 -0.84
N ILE A 138 8.80 -13.01 -1.78
CA ILE A 138 8.53 -13.55 -3.15
C ILE A 138 7.70 -14.84 -3.14
N HIS A 139 7.73 -15.63 -2.07
CA HIS A 139 7.03 -16.92 -1.97
C HIS A 139 5.61 -16.84 -1.38
N LEU A 140 5.13 -15.65 -1.02
CA LEU A 140 3.78 -15.46 -0.50
C LEU A 140 2.83 -15.04 -1.62
N ASP A 141 1.60 -15.54 -1.53
CA ASP A 141 0.49 -15.00 -2.32
C ASP A 141 0.25 -13.55 -1.93
N HIS A 142 -0.18 -12.73 -2.90
CA HIS A 142 -0.38 -11.31 -2.66
C HIS A 142 -1.54 -10.70 -3.44
N LEU A 143 -2.03 -9.58 -2.93
CA LEU A 143 -3.03 -8.69 -3.55
C LEU A 143 -2.49 -7.26 -3.47
N ALA A 144 -2.36 -6.55 -4.59
CA ALA A 144 -1.76 -5.23 -4.64
C ALA A 144 -2.74 -4.16 -5.11
N GLY A 145 -2.68 -2.94 -4.59
CA GLY A 145 -3.58 -1.85 -5.00
C GLY A 145 -2.85 -0.52 -5.14
N SER A 146 -3.19 0.25 -6.17
CA SER A 146 -2.62 1.58 -6.43
C SER A 146 -3.43 2.68 -5.74
N PHE A 147 -2.77 3.74 -5.27
CA PHE A 147 -3.46 4.89 -4.68
C PHE A 147 -3.97 5.88 -5.74
N GLU A 148 -5.03 6.60 -5.41
CA GLU A 148 -5.68 7.54 -6.34
C GLU A 148 -4.76 8.72 -6.69
N GLY A 149 -4.51 8.91 -7.99
CA GLY A 149 -3.70 10.01 -8.51
C GLY A 149 -2.21 9.90 -8.15
N ARG A 150 -1.73 8.71 -7.81
CA ARG A 150 -0.34 8.45 -7.38
C ARG A 150 0.20 7.21 -8.07
N ASP A 151 1.53 7.14 -8.20
CA ASP A 151 2.22 5.99 -8.80
C ASP A 151 2.61 4.92 -7.75
N ASP A 152 2.24 5.12 -6.49
CA ASP A 152 2.49 4.23 -5.37
C ASP A 152 1.21 3.51 -4.92
N GLY A 153 1.36 2.59 -3.97
CA GLY A 153 0.29 1.68 -3.58
C GLY A 153 0.63 0.86 -2.35
N PHE A 154 -0.04 -0.28 -2.25
CA PHE A 154 0.17 -1.26 -1.19
C PHE A 154 0.11 -2.68 -1.72
N ILE A 155 0.69 -3.59 -0.94
CA ILE A 155 0.68 -5.03 -1.16
C ILE A 155 0.20 -5.69 0.14
N LEU A 156 -0.81 -6.53 0.03
CA LEU A 156 -1.24 -7.46 1.07
C LEU A 156 -0.62 -8.81 0.80
N TYR A 157 0.04 -9.40 1.78
CA TYR A 157 0.64 -10.73 1.68
C TYR A 157 -0.17 -11.75 2.48
N PHE A 158 -0.28 -12.95 1.94
CA PHE A 158 -1.04 -14.04 2.52
C PHE A 158 -0.15 -15.25 2.80
N GLY A 159 -0.25 -15.77 4.02
CA GLY A 159 0.34 -17.03 4.43
C GLY A 159 -0.71 -18.11 4.39
N LYS A 160 -0.62 -19.03 3.43
CA LYS A 160 -1.73 -19.92 3.06
C LYS A 160 -2.93 -19.07 2.64
N GLU A 161 -3.99 -19.02 3.45
CA GLU A 161 -5.23 -18.31 3.13
C GLU A 161 -5.41 -17.01 3.93
N TYR A 162 -4.54 -16.72 4.91
CA TYR A 162 -4.76 -15.63 5.87
C TYR A 162 -3.77 -14.49 5.65
N LEU A 163 -4.25 -13.27 5.88
CA LEU A 163 -3.43 -12.07 5.81
C LEU A 163 -2.29 -12.13 6.83
N VAL A 164 -1.05 -11.90 6.39
CA VAL A 164 0.13 -11.89 7.27
C VAL A 164 0.87 -10.56 7.26
N ALA A 165 0.77 -9.78 6.18
CA ALA A 165 1.37 -8.46 6.14
C ALA A 165 0.65 -7.49 5.20
N PHE A 166 0.79 -6.20 5.52
CA PHE A 166 0.57 -5.07 4.62
C PHE A 166 1.93 -4.43 4.39
N GLN A 167 2.20 -4.01 3.16
CA GLN A 167 3.41 -3.26 2.81
C GLN A 167 3.07 -2.13 1.85
N TYR A 168 3.56 -0.94 2.14
CA TYR A 168 3.59 0.16 1.18
C TYR A 168 4.55 -0.15 0.03
N SER A 169 4.20 0.26 -1.18
CA SER A 169 5.03 0.05 -2.36
C SER A 169 5.07 1.33 -3.20
N SER A 170 6.27 1.75 -3.58
CA SER A 170 6.49 2.86 -4.53
C SER A 170 7.37 2.39 -5.67
N PRO A 171 7.26 3.00 -6.86
CA PRO A 171 8.07 2.62 -8.00
C PRO A 171 9.54 2.97 -7.74
N CYS A 172 10.40 2.10 -8.24
CA CYS A 172 11.72 2.46 -8.74
C CYS A 172 11.57 2.74 -10.25
#